data_AF-A0A7C4ARX9-F1
#
_entry.id   AF-A0A7C4ARX9-F1
#
_cell.length_a   1.000
_cell.length_b   1.000
_cell.length_c   1.000
_cell.angle_alpha   90.00
_cell.angle_beta   90.00
_cell.angle_gamma   90.00
#
_symmetry.space_group_name_H-M   'P 1'
#
loop_
_entity.id
_entity.type
_entity.pdbx_description
1 polymer ?
#
loop_
_entity_poly.entity_id
_entity_poly.type
_entity_poly.pdbx_seq_one_letter_code
_entity_poly.pdbx_strand_id
1 'polypeptide(L)'
;MKFGPISQKCSHLLHGADYYPEQWVATPGIWDEDMRLMKLAGCNVVSVGVFAWAALEPAEGQFEFGWLDTIMDKLAANKVHALLATPSGAKPLWLSWKYPEVRRVNAAGVREPHGKRHNHCRTSPVYREKCRIINRKLAERYKDHPALFNPPAGALSGPLRKSNFLSVNPPGWRPFWPPSQKQFPISNC
;
A
#
# COMPACT_ATOMS: atom_id res chain seq x y z
N MET A 1 24.90 -20.92 -1.46
CA MET A 1 23.92 -20.44 -0.45
C MET A 1 22.98 -21.59 -0.09
N LYS A 2 22.70 -21.80 1.21
CA LYS A 2 21.90 -22.94 1.71
C LYS A 2 20.39 -22.78 1.47
N PHE A 3 19.94 -21.59 1.06
CA PHE A 3 18.56 -21.26 0.79
C PHE A 3 18.45 -20.58 -0.59
N GLY A 4 17.39 -20.90 -1.32
CA GLY A 4 17.06 -20.23 -2.58
C GLY A 4 16.57 -18.79 -2.35
N PRO A 5 16.46 -17.98 -3.41
CA PRO A 5 15.97 -16.62 -3.29
C PRO A 5 14.52 -16.58 -2.81
N ILE A 6 14.16 -15.51 -2.09
CA ILE A 6 12.80 -15.28 -1.56
C ILE A 6 11.78 -15.27 -2.70
N SER A 7 12.15 -14.87 -3.92
CA SER A 7 11.31 -15.01 -5.11
C SER A 7 12.16 -15.43 -6.30
N GLN A 8 11.65 -16.34 -7.13
CA GLN A 8 12.29 -16.70 -8.39
C GLN A 8 12.32 -15.52 -9.38
N LYS A 9 11.45 -14.51 -9.20
CA LYS A 9 11.48 -13.27 -10.00
C LYS A 9 12.71 -12.41 -9.71
N CYS A 10 13.26 -12.49 -8.50
CA CYS A 10 14.44 -11.73 -8.10
C CYS A 10 15.42 -12.64 -7.37
N SER A 11 16.37 -13.21 -8.11
CA SER A 11 17.41 -14.11 -7.60
C SER A 11 18.57 -13.39 -6.90
N HIS A 12 18.50 -12.07 -6.81
CA HIS A 12 19.50 -11.20 -6.20
C HIS A 12 18.98 -10.55 -4.92
N LEU A 13 19.88 -9.88 -4.18
CA LEU A 13 19.49 -9.06 -3.04
C LEU A 13 18.49 -7.98 -3.51
N LEU A 14 17.37 -7.85 -2.79
CA LEU A 14 16.41 -6.77 -3.02
C LEU A 14 17.07 -5.43 -2.69
N HIS A 15 17.21 -4.58 -3.70
CA HIS A 15 17.86 -3.27 -3.61
C HIS A 15 16.97 -2.20 -4.22
N GLY A 16 16.62 -1.20 -3.43
CA GLY A 16 15.55 -0.27 -3.75
C GLY A 16 15.23 0.71 -2.64
N ALA A 17 14.15 1.45 -2.84
CA ALA A 17 13.62 2.42 -1.89
C ALA A 17 12.09 2.49 -1.96
N ASP A 18 11.49 3.23 -1.03
CA ASP A 18 10.13 3.72 -1.19
C ASP A 18 10.09 4.74 -2.33
N TYR A 19 9.17 4.53 -3.28
CA TYR A 19 8.98 5.37 -4.43
C TYR A 19 7.58 5.99 -4.41
N TYR A 20 7.52 7.32 -4.45
CA TYR A 20 6.30 8.14 -4.32
C TYR A 20 6.01 8.92 -5.63
N PRO A 21 5.77 8.24 -6.76
CA PRO A 21 5.56 8.87 -8.06
C PRO A 21 4.31 9.76 -8.09
N GLU A 22 3.33 9.50 -7.23
CA GLU A 22 2.09 10.28 -7.13
C GLU A 22 2.35 11.74 -6.74
N GLN A 23 3.50 12.04 -6.13
CA GLN A 23 3.90 13.41 -5.76
C GLN A 23 4.41 14.22 -6.97
N TRP A 24 4.71 13.56 -8.08
CA TRP A 24 5.36 14.15 -9.26
C TRP A 24 4.50 14.11 -10.53
N VAL A 25 3.21 13.74 -10.42
CA VAL A 25 2.27 13.65 -11.57
C VAL A 25 2.26 14.94 -12.41
N ALA A 26 2.36 16.10 -11.77
CA ALA A 26 2.33 17.41 -12.42
C ALA A 26 3.70 17.87 -12.97
N THR A 27 4.75 17.05 -12.87
CA THR A 27 6.12 17.39 -13.31
C THR A 27 6.59 16.41 -14.38
N PRO A 28 6.36 16.72 -15.67
CA PRO A 28 6.76 15.84 -16.77
C PRO A 28 8.26 15.52 -16.76
N GLY A 29 8.62 14.31 -17.17
CA GLY A 29 10.01 13.85 -17.27
C GLY A 29 10.60 13.27 -15.98
N ILE A 30 10.05 13.57 -14.79
CA ILE A 30 10.58 13.04 -13.53
C ILE A 30 10.54 11.50 -13.50
N TRP A 31 9.41 10.89 -13.89
CA TRP A 31 9.31 9.44 -13.89
C TRP A 31 10.31 8.75 -14.82
N ASP A 32 10.61 9.35 -15.98
CA ASP A 32 11.60 8.79 -16.91
C ASP A 32 13.02 8.92 -16.36
N GLU A 33 13.32 10.05 -15.73
CA GLU A 33 14.60 10.28 -15.06
C GLU A 33 14.79 9.35 -13.85
N ASP A 34 13.73 9.12 -13.07
CA ASP A 34 13.72 8.14 -11.98
C ASP A 34 14.08 6.74 -12.50
N MET A 35 13.48 6.29 -13.62
CA MET A 35 13.81 4.99 -14.21
C MET A 35 15.27 4.91 -14.65
N ARG A 36 15.79 5.99 -15.27
CA ARG A 36 17.19 6.07 -15.70
C ARG A 36 18.13 5.96 -14.49
N LEU A 37 17.83 6.67 -13.41
CA LEU A 37 18.62 6.69 -12.18
C LEU A 37 18.53 5.37 -11.41
N MET A 38 17.35 4.76 -11.32
CA MET A 38 17.17 3.42 -10.73
C MET A 38 18.04 2.38 -11.44
N LYS A 39 18.08 2.42 -12.77
CA LYS A 39 18.94 1.54 -13.57
C LYS A 39 20.43 1.79 -13.31
N LEU A 40 20.85 3.06 -13.25
CA LEU A 40 22.23 3.43 -12.95
C LEU A 40 22.66 2.98 -11.54
N ALA A 41 21.76 3.05 -10.57
CA ALA A 41 21.99 2.62 -9.19
C ALA A 41 21.89 1.09 -8.99
N GLY A 42 21.48 0.33 -10.00
CA GLY A 42 21.24 -1.11 -9.88
C GLY A 42 20.08 -1.44 -8.94
N CYS A 43 19.05 -0.59 -8.89
CA CYS A 43 17.81 -0.89 -8.18
C CYS A 43 17.03 -1.97 -8.94
N ASN A 44 16.49 -2.94 -8.21
CA ASN A 44 15.72 -4.06 -8.79
C ASN A 44 14.30 -4.18 -8.20
N VAL A 45 13.98 -3.41 -7.15
CA VAL A 45 12.66 -3.36 -6.55
C VAL A 45 12.38 -1.98 -5.98
N VAL A 46 11.11 -1.57 -5.90
CA VAL A 46 10.66 -0.36 -5.20
C VAL A 46 9.34 -0.62 -4.48
N SER A 47 9.13 0.03 -3.34
CA SER A 47 7.82 0.03 -2.66
C SER A 47 6.97 1.16 -3.22
N VAL A 48 5.76 0.87 -3.71
CA VAL A 48 4.90 1.89 -4.37
C VAL A 48 3.54 1.95 -3.69
N GLY A 49 3.00 3.15 -3.50
CA GLY A 49 1.61 3.35 -3.09
C GLY A 49 1.36 3.35 -1.58
N VAL A 50 2.40 3.41 -0.74
CA VAL A 50 2.27 3.29 0.74
C VAL A 50 1.33 4.35 1.35
N PHE A 51 1.35 5.58 0.79
CA PHE A 51 0.55 6.71 1.25
C PHE A 51 -0.35 7.30 0.15
N ALA A 52 -0.53 6.58 -0.95
CA ALA A 52 -1.14 7.11 -2.17
C ALA A 52 -2.68 7.11 -2.16
N TRP A 53 -3.36 6.90 -1.02
CA TRP A 53 -4.82 6.74 -1.01
C TRP A 53 -5.53 7.95 -1.60
N ALA A 54 -5.14 9.17 -1.22
CA ALA A 54 -5.76 10.38 -1.76
C ALA A 54 -5.56 10.55 -3.27
N ALA A 55 -4.47 10.02 -3.84
CA ALA A 55 -4.23 10.03 -5.28
C ALA A 55 -4.95 8.90 -6.02
N LEU A 56 -5.21 7.77 -5.33
CA LEU A 56 -5.92 6.61 -5.89
C LEU A 56 -7.44 6.74 -5.78
N GLU A 57 -7.93 7.42 -4.76
CA GLU A 57 -9.34 7.66 -4.48
C GLU A 57 -9.52 9.13 -4.04
N PRO A 58 -9.47 10.11 -4.96
CA PRO A 58 -9.56 11.54 -4.64
C PRO A 58 -10.90 11.95 -4.02
N ALA A 59 -11.97 11.24 -4.36
CA ALA A 59 -13.28 11.35 -3.74
C ALA A 59 -13.87 9.95 -3.52
N GLU A 60 -14.79 9.82 -2.57
CA GLU A 60 -15.35 8.51 -2.20
C GLU A 60 -15.92 7.78 -3.41
N GLY A 61 -15.39 6.58 -3.68
CA GLY A 61 -15.84 5.74 -4.79
C GLY A 61 -15.32 6.15 -6.17
N GLN A 62 -14.63 7.30 -6.29
CA GLN A 62 -13.98 7.74 -7.52
C GLN A 62 -12.52 7.29 -7.48
N PHE A 63 -12.16 6.33 -8.33
CA PHE A 63 -10.81 5.75 -8.32
C PHE A 63 -10.02 6.15 -9.57
N GLU A 64 -8.78 6.60 -9.36
CA GLU A 64 -7.87 7.06 -10.42
C GLU A 64 -6.58 6.22 -10.41
N PHE A 65 -6.51 5.22 -11.29
CA PHE A 65 -5.36 4.30 -11.37
C PHE A 65 -4.37 4.63 -12.49
N GLY A 66 -4.70 5.54 -13.41
CA GLY A 66 -3.93 5.74 -14.64
C GLY A 66 -2.45 6.12 -14.42
N TRP A 67 -2.17 6.91 -13.38
CA TRP A 67 -0.78 7.22 -13.01
C TRP A 67 -0.04 5.98 -12.51
N LEU A 68 -0.70 5.14 -11.71
CA LEU A 68 -0.08 3.94 -11.16
C LEU A 68 0.12 2.88 -12.24
N ASP A 69 -0.81 2.77 -13.19
CA ASP A 69 -0.65 1.92 -14.38
C ASP A 69 0.61 2.30 -15.16
N THR A 70 0.78 3.60 -15.44
CA THR A 70 1.96 4.14 -16.13
C THR A 70 3.26 3.79 -15.40
N ILE A 71 3.27 3.91 -14.07
CA ILE A 71 4.43 3.55 -13.25
C ILE A 71 4.71 2.06 -13.29
N MET A 72 3.68 1.22 -13.16
CA MET A 72 3.83 -0.23 -13.20
C MET A 72 4.39 -0.68 -14.56
N ASP A 73 3.95 -0.08 -15.66
CA ASP A 73 4.48 -0.33 -17.01
C ASP A 73 5.95 0.11 -17.14
N LYS A 74 6.29 1.30 -16.67
CA LYS A 74 7.67 1.80 -16.67
C LYS A 74 8.61 0.91 -15.85
N LEU A 75 8.18 0.47 -14.68
CA LEU A 75 8.94 -0.46 -13.84
C LEU A 75 9.16 -1.80 -14.55
N ALA A 76 8.11 -2.36 -15.18
CA ALA A 76 8.23 -3.60 -15.97
C ALA A 76 9.25 -3.44 -17.12
N ALA A 77 9.15 -2.35 -17.89
CA ALA A 77 10.06 -2.07 -19.01
C ALA A 77 11.53 -1.95 -18.56
N ASN A 78 11.77 -1.45 -17.34
CA ASN A 78 13.10 -1.31 -16.76
C ASN A 78 13.55 -2.50 -15.92
N LYS A 79 12.77 -3.60 -15.89
CA LYS A 79 13.04 -4.80 -15.08
C LYS A 79 13.19 -4.50 -13.57
N VAL A 80 12.44 -3.51 -13.09
CA VAL A 80 12.30 -3.18 -11.67
C VAL A 80 10.96 -3.72 -11.18
N HIS A 81 10.94 -4.36 -10.02
CA HIS A 81 9.71 -4.89 -9.45
C HIS A 81 9.03 -3.91 -8.50
N ALA A 82 7.71 -3.90 -8.48
CA ALA A 82 6.90 -3.15 -7.54
C ALA A 82 6.47 -4.04 -6.36
N LEU A 83 6.94 -3.71 -5.15
CA LEU A 83 6.31 -4.11 -3.91
C LEU A 83 5.10 -3.20 -3.69
N LEU A 84 3.96 -3.60 -4.27
CA LEU A 84 2.76 -2.76 -4.25
C LEU A 84 2.14 -2.75 -2.86
N ALA A 85 1.95 -1.54 -2.33
CA ALA A 85 1.42 -1.33 -1.01
C ALA A 85 -0.12 -1.21 -0.97
N THR A 86 -0.70 -1.52 0.19
CA THR A 86 -2.03 -1.09 0.58
C THR A 86 -1.94 0.37 1.07
N PRO A 87 -2.68 1.33 0.49
CA PRO A 87 -2.46 2.76 0.75
C PRO A 87 -3.00 3.23 2.12
N SER A 88 -3.34 2.31 3.03
CA SER A 88 -3.92 2.56 4.36
C SER A 88 -2.98 3.24 5.36
N GLY A 89 -1.76 3.63 4.97
CA GLY A 89 -0.86 4.41 5.82
C GLY A 89 -1.36 5.84 6.08
N ALA A 90 -2.03 6.44 5.09
CA ALA A 90 -2.58 7.78 5.15
C ALA A 90 -3.99 7.79 4.57
N LYS A 91 -4.96 8.23 5.39
CA LYS A 91 -6.37 8.36 4.96
C LYS A 91 -6.54 9.65 4.13
N PRO A 92 -7.39 9.65 3.09
CA PRO A 92 -7.69 10.86 2.35
C PRO A 92 -8.53 11.85 3.17
N LEU A 93 -8.53 13.12 2.76
CA LEU A 93 -9.25 14.19 3.45
C LEU A 93 -10.75 13.91 3.53
N TRP A 94 -11.37 13.55 2.40
CA TRP A 94 -12.80 13.26 2.31
C TRP A 94 -13.24 12.19 3.32
N LEU A 95 -12.42 11.15 3.53
CA LEU A 95 -12.74 10.07 4.46
C LEU A 95 -12.78 10.58 5.90
N SER A 96 -11.80 11.41 6.26
CA SER A 96 -11.71 11.97 7.62
C SER A 96 -12.76 13.04 7.93
N TRP A 97 -13.24 13.73 6.90
CA TRP A 97 -14.29 14.75 7.01
C TRP A 97 -15.68 14.11 7.06
N LYS A 98 -15.97 13.18 6.14
CA LYS A 98 -17.28 12.52 6.06
C LYS A 98 -17.51 11.54 7.21
N TYR A 99 -16.46 10.91 7.71
CA TYR A 99 -16.53 9.90 8.78
C TYR A 99 -15.64 10.27 9.97
N PRO A 100 -16.12 11.11 10.91
CA PRO A 100 -15.38 11.52 12.10
C PRO A 100 -14.87 10.35 12.97
N GLU A 101 -15.57 9.22 12.98
CA GLU A 101 -15.22 7.97 13.69
C GLU A 101 -13.98 7.27 13.13
N VAL A 102 -13.51 7.66 11.95
CA VAL A 102 -12.22 7.22 11.40
C VAL A 102 -11.06 7.98 12.06
N ARG A 103 -11.29 9.14 12.67
CA ARG A 103 -10.26 9.92 13.36
C ARG A 103 -10.09 9.41 14.78
N ARG A 104 -8.83 9.17 15.15
CA ARG A 104 -8.47 8.70 16.49
C ARG A 104 -8.77 9.79 17.53
N VAL A 105 -9.17 9.38 18.71
CA VAL A 105 -9.38 10.16 19.92
C VAL A 105 -8.18 9.98 20.84
N ASN A 106 -7.70 11.08 21.42
CA ASN A 106 -6.61 11.06 22.38
C ASN A 106 -7.12 10.77 23.81
N ALA A 107 -6.21 10.69 24.78
CA ALA A 107 -6.57 10.38 26.18
C ALA A 107 -7.50 11.43 26.82
N ALA A 108 -7.56 12.65 26.28
CA ALA A 108 -8.46 13.71 26.74
C ALA A 108 -9.84 13.68 26.06
N GLY A 109 -10.14 12.66 25.24
CA GLY A 109 -11.42 12.55 24.53
C GLY A 109 -11.50 13.44 23.27
N VAL A 110 -10.40 14.06 22.85
CA VAL A 110 -10.37 14.96 21.69
C VAL A 110 -10.05 14.18 20.42
N ARG A 111 -10.87 14.34 19.37
CA ARG A 111 -10.61 13.77 18.04
C ARG A 111 -9.45 14.49 17.37
N GLU A 112 -8.45 13.73 16.94
CA GLU A 112 -7.32 14.24 16.17
C GLU A 112 -7.79 14.85 14.84
N PRO A 113 -7.17 15.96 14.39
CA PRO A 113 -7.45 16.53 13.09
C PRO A 113 -6.89 15.66 11.95
N HIS A 114 -7.25 16.01 10.72
CA HIS A 114 -6.54 15.52 9.53
C HIS A 114 -5.10 16.07 9.50
N GLY A 115 -4.16 15.37 8.83
CA GLY A 115 -2.82 15.91 8.51
C GLY A 115 -1.63 15.05 8.92
N LYS A 116 -1.77 14.19 9.94
CA LYS A 116 -0.73 13.21 10.31
C LYS A 116 -0.89 11.89 9.54
N ARG A 117 0.19 11.11 9.42
CA ARG A 117 0.14 9.70 8.95
C ARG A 117 -0.20 8.78 10.12
N HIS A 118 -0.82 7.63 9.84
CA HIS A 118 -1.20 6.63 10.86
C HIS A 118 -2.08 7.15 12.03
N ASN A 119 -2.78 8.29 11.85
CA ASN A 119 -3.69 8.90 12.83
C ASN A 119 -5.16 8.49 12.63
N HIS A 120 -5.39 7.27 12.16
CA HIS A 120 -6.72 6.70 11.96
C HIS A 120 -7.06 5.74 13.09
N CYS A 121 -8.36 5.62 13.39
CA CYS A 121 -8.85 4.59 14.27
C CYS A 121 -8.78 3.22 13.58
N ARG A 122 -7.92 2.32 14.08
CA ARG A 122 -7.72 0.97 13.50
C ARG A 122 -8.90 0.02 13.75
N THR A 123 -9.75 0.32 14.72
CA THR A 123 -10.95 -0.47 15.07
C THR A 123 -12.22 0.05 14.43
N SER A 124 -12.20 1.23 13.78
CA SER A 124 -13.35 1.80 13.08
C SER A 124 -13.86 0.84 12.00
N PRO A 125 -15.13 0.39 12.05
CA PRO A 125 -15.71 -0.46 11.02
C PRO A 125 -15.67 0.21 9.64
N VAL A 126 -15.94 1.52 9.59
CA VAL A 126 -15.87 2.31 8.35
C VAL A 126 -14.45 2.32 7.80
N TYR A 127 -13.44 2.59 8.64
CA TYR A 127 -12.05 2.59 8.16
C TYR A 127 -11.64 1.24 7.59
N ARG A 128 -11.99 0.15 8.29
CA ARG A 128 -11.71 -1.22 7.85
C ARG A 128 -12.40 -1.54 6.53
N GLU A 129 -13.65 -1.11 6.36
CA GLU A 129 -14.39 -1.34 5.13
C GLU A 129 -13.79 -0.58 3.95
N LYS A 130 -13.46 0.71 4.13
CA LYS A 130 -12.82 1.52 3.10
C LYS A 130 -11.45 0.96 2.70
N CYS A 131 -10.65 0.50 3.67
CA CYS A 131 -9.40 -0.21 3.40
C CYS A 131 -9.63 -1.48 2.56
N ARG A 132 -10.66 -2.29 2.86
CA ARG A 132 -10.97 -3.49 2.08
C ARG A 132 -11.32 -3.18 0.63
N ILE A 133 -12.08 -2.12 0.40
CA ILE A 133 -12.50 -1.69 -0.95
C ILE A 133 -11.29 -1.32 -1.80
N ILE A 134 -10.44 -0.41 -1.32
CA ILE A 134 -9.26 0.01 -2.10
C ILE A 134 -8.27 -1.13 -2.29
N ASN A 135 -8.03 -1.95 -1.25
CA ASN A 135 -7.12 -3.09 -1.34
C ASN A 135 -7.61 -4.13 -2.35
N ARG A 136 -8.93 -4.39 -2.39
CA ARG A 136 -9.52 -5.31 -3.37
C ARG A 136 -9.32 -4.79 -4.79
N LYS A 137 -9.60 -3.51 -5.03
CA LYS A 137 -9.42 -2.90 -6.36
C LYS A 137 -7.98 -2.98 -6.85
N LEU A 138 -7.00 -2.69 -5.98
CA LEU A 138 -5.59 -2.81 -6.31
C LEU A 138 -5.19 -4.26 -6.60
N ALA A 139 -5.64 -5.22 -5.77
CA ALA A 139 -5.36 -6.63 -5.98
C ALA A 139 -5.96 -7.16 -7.29
N GLU A 140 -7.23 -6.84 -7.57
CA GLU A 140 -7.93 -7.25 -8.80
C GLU A 140 -7.26 -6.67 -10.05
N ARG A 141 -6.81 -5.41 -9.97
CA ARG A 141 -6.19 -4.70 -11.10
C ARG A 141 -4.77 -5.20 -11.41
N TYR A 142 -3.93 -5.40 -10.39
CA TYR A 142 -2.49 -5.63 -10.58
C TYR A 142 -2.03 -7.07 -10.36
N LYS A 143 -2.90 -8.01 -9.95
CA LYS A 143 -2.52 -9.42 -9.65
C LYS A 143 -1.65 -10.09 -10.70
N ASP A 144 -1.89 -9.80 -11.98
CA ASP A 144 -1.23 -10.44 -13.12
C ASP A 144 -0.19 -9.51 -13.78
N HIS A 145 0.07 -8.34 -13.20
CA HIS A 145 0.97 -7.34 -13.77
C HIS A 145 2.44 -7.80 -13.70
N PRO A 146 3.23 -7.70 -14.79
CA PRO A 146 4.62 -8.19 -14.81
C PRO A 146 5.52 -7.54 -13.75
N ALA A 147 5.38 -6.23 -13.53
CA ALA A 147 6.12 -5.51 -12.50
C ALA A 147 5.77 -5.96 -11.07
N LEU A 148 4.58 -6.52 -10.81
CA LEU A 148 4.17 -6.85 -9.45
C LEU A 148 5.11 -7.92 -8.86
N PHE A 149 5.76 -7.55 -7.75
CA PHE A 149 6.56 -8.47 -6.96
C PHE A 149 5.62 -9.45 -6.24
N ASN A 150 5.61 -10.69 -6.71
CA ASN A 150 4.88 -11.76 -6.06
C ASN A 150 5.88 -12.75 -5.47
N PRO A 151 6.11 -12.74 -4.14
CA PRO A 151 6.88 -13.80 -3.52
C PRO A 151 6.04 -15.10 -3.47
N PRO A 152 6.69 -16.27 -3.40
CA PRO A 152 6.02 -17.54 -3.15
C PRO A 152 5.17 -17.45 -1.87
N ALA A 153 4.02 -18.13 -1.89
CA ALA A 153 3.14 -18.19 -0.73
C ALA A 153 3.91 -18.64 0.52
N GLY A 154 3.83 -17.85 1.60
CA GLY A 154 4.49 -18.12 2.88
C GLY A 154 5.85 -17.44 3.10
N ALA A 155 6.46 -16.83 2.07
CA ALA A 155 7.75 -16.15 2.20
C ALA A 155 7.68 -14.81 2.97
N LEU A 156 6.50 -14.21 3.07
CA LEU A 156 6.21 -13.03 3.90
C LEU A 156 5.68 -13.42 5.29
N SER A 157 6.33 -14.37 5.95
CA SER A 157 6.07 -14.65 7.38
C SER A 157 6.88 -13.69 8.26
N GLY A 158 6.28 -13.20 9.35
CA GLY A 158 6.96 -12.29 10.30
C GLY A 158 6.65 -10.79 10.12
N PRO A 159 7.56 -9.86 10.50
CA PRO A 159 7.33 -8.41 10.55
C PRO A 159 6.87 -7.79 9.22
N LEU A 160 7.29 -8.38 8.09
CA LEU A 160 6.89 -7.98 6.74
C LEU A 160 5.42 -8.27 6.40
N ARG A 161 4.72 -9.08 7.22
CA ARG A 161 3.26 -9.26 7.14
C ARG A 161 2.49 -8.12 7.82
N LYS A 162 3.16 -7.31 8.64
CA LYS A 162 2.58 -6.15 9.34
C LYS A 162 2.78 -4.84 8.57
N SER A 163 3.63 -4.84 7.55
CA SER A 163 3.81 -3.70 6.66
C SER A 163 2.70 -3.72 5.60
N ASN A 164 2.32 -2.52 5.18
CA ASN A 164 1.25 -2.21 4.25
C ASN A 164 1.47 -2.80 2.83
N PHE A 165 1.85 -4.05 2.64
CA PHE A 165 2.07 -4.63 1.32
C PHE A 165 0.93 -5.57 0.93
N LEU A 166 0.48 -5.48 -0.31
CA LEU A 166 -0.52 -6.40 -0.85
C LEU A 166 0.13 -7.79 -0.95
N SER A 167 -0.24 -8.68 -0.03
CA SER A 167 -0.13 -10.11 -0.33
C SER A 167 -1.40 -10.49 -1.11
N VAL A 168 -1.23 -10.82 -2.39
CA VAL A 168 -2.33 -11.37 -3.19
C VAL A 168 -2.58 -12.78 -2.64
N ASN A 169 -3.58 -12.93 -1.76
CA ASN A 169 -3.93 -14.24 -1.21
C ASN A 169 -4.95 -14.91 -2.14
N PRO A 170 -4.76 -16.18 -2.51
CA PRO A 170 -5.71 -16.94 -3.33
C PRO A 170 -7.07 -17.15 -2.60
N PRO A 171 -8.12 -17.59 -3.33
CA PRO A 171 -9.47 -17.73 -2.78
C PRO A 171 -9.49 -18.74 -1.61
N GLY A 172 -10.06 -18.34 -0.47
CA GLY A 172 -10.25 -19.21 0.71
C GLY A 172 -9.62 -18.73 2.02
N TRP A 173 -8.86 -17.62 2.02
CA TRP A 173 -8.16 -17.15 3.21
C TRP A 173 -9.00 -16.22 4.10
N ARG A 174 -9.14 -16.57 5.39
CA ARG A 174 -9.77 -15.71 6.41
C ARG A 174 -8.75 -14.70 6.94
N PRO A 175 -9.09 -13.40 7.08
CA PRO A 175 -8.19 -12.45 7.72
C PRO A 175 -7.89 -12.90 9.16
N PHE A 176 -6.61 -13.16 9.45
CA PHE A 176 -6.16 -13.47 10.81
C PHE A 176 -6.09 -12.18 11.61
N TRP A 177 -7.22 -11.79 12.21
CA TRP A 177 -7.21 -10.99 13.42
C TRP A 177 -7.32 -11.96 14.59
N PRO A 178 -6.43 -11.91 15.60
CA PRO A 178 -6.56 -12.79 16.76
C PRO A 178 -7.94 -12.58 17.40
N PRO A 179 -8.65 -13.66 17.81
CA PRO A 179 -9.99 -13.57 18.42
C PRO A 179 -10.03 -12.80 19.75
N SER A 180 -8.87 -12.41 20.28
CA SER A 180 -8.70 -11.89 21.64
C SER A 180 -8.46 -10.39 21.75
N GLN A 181 -8.67 -9.60 20.69
CA GLN A 181 -8.93 -8.18 20.92
C GLN A 181 -10.30 -8.05 21.56
N LYS A 182 -10.30 -8.13 22.91
CA LYS A 182 -11.39 -7.65 23.76
C LYS A 182 -11.97 -6.41 23.10
N GLN A 183 -13.28 -6.45 22.89
CA GLN A 183 -14.10 -5.33 22.46
C GLN A 183 -13.81 -4.18 23.42
N PHE A 184 -12.80 -3.36 23.11
CA PHE A 184 -12.70 -2.04 23.70
C PHE A 184 -14.01 -1.35 23.31
N PRO A 185 -14.68 -0.68 24.24
CA PRO A 185 -15.96 -0.06 23.96
C PRO A 185 -15.83 0.77 22.69
N ILE A 186 -16.75 0.52 21.76
CA ILE A 186 -16.79 1.09 20.40
C ILE A 186 -16.79 2.63 20.42
N SER A 187 -16.94 3.24 21.61
CA SER A 187 -16.99 4.67 21.84
C SER A 187 -15.63 5.39 21.82
N ASN A 188 -14.50 4.75 22.19
CA ASN A 188 -13.23 5.47 22.37
C ASN A 188 -12.07 4.81 21.63
N CYS A 189 -12.11 5.00 20.32
CA CYS A 189 -10.94 5.04 19.50
C CYS A 189 -10.85 6.45 18.94
#